data_AF-A0A961C1S6-F1
#
_entry.id   AF-A0A961C1S6-F1
#
_cell.length_a   1.000
_cell.length_b   1.000
_cell.length_c   1.000
_cell.angle_alpha   90.00
_cell.angle_beta   90.00
_cell.angle_gamma   90.00
#
_symmetry.space_group_name_H-M   'P 1'
#
loop_
_entity.id
_entity.type
_entity.pdbx_description
1 polymer ?
#
loop_
_entity_poly.entity_id
_entity_poly.type
_entity_poly.pdbx_seq_one_letter_code
_entity_poly.pdbx_strand_id
1 'polypeptide(L)'
;MGTVVVDVMLKPEILDPQGQAVAGALPRLGFGQFTAVRQGKRFALTVDGEVTLEVLDAARRAAEVLLSNPVIEDIVSVRAEDAPEVLPSAATLAGYDWDDDELPDTWGANDHVAEGEVRREARPVPAYRRPVSIEVLDALPGTGAYHMEDDE
;
A
#
# COMPACT_ATOMS: atom_id res chain seq x y z
N MET A 1 0.22 -19.09 -8.54
CA MET A 1 -0.70 -18.59 -7.51
C MET A 1 -0.67 -17.09 -7.64
N GLY A 2 -1.76 -16.53 -8.14
CA GLY A 2 -1.93 -15.09 -8.32
C GLY A 2 -2.64 -14.49 -7.13
N THR A 3 -2.47 -13.18 -6.92
CA THR A 3 -3.19 -12.45 -5.88
C THR A 3 -3.88 -11.24 -6.49
N VAL A 4 -5.17 -11.09 -6.22
CA VAL A 4 -5.94 -9.88 -6.53
C VAL A 4 -6.17 -9.11 -5.25
N VAL A 5 -5.89 -7.82 -5.28
CA VAL A 5 -6.17 -6.91 -4.17
C VAL A 5 -7.37 -6.05 -4.51
N VAL A 6 -8.33 -6.03 -3.59
CA VAL A 6 -9.49 -5.15 -3.61
C VAL A 6 -9.40 -4.23 -2.41
N ASP A 7 -9.34 -2.92 -2.65
CA ASP A 7 -9.38 -1.91 -1.59
C ASP A 7 -10.76 -1.23 -1.56
N VAL A 8 -11.37 -1.22 -0.37
CA VAL A 8 -12.68 -0.63 -0.09
C VAL A 8 -12.52 0.44 0.98
N MET A 9 -13.07 1.63 0.75
CA MET A 9 -13.03 2.75 1.69
C MET A 9 -14.43 3.22 2.03
N LEU A 10 -14.64 3.75 3.24
CA LEU A 10 -15.86 4.49 3.56
C LEU A 10 -16.01 5.67 2.61
N LYS A 11 -17.23 5.96 2.16
CA LYS A 11 -17.57 7.14 1.37
C LYS A 11 -17.14 8.43 2.08
N PRO A 12 -16.72 9.48 1.37
CA PRO A 12 -16.18 10.70 1.98
C PRO A 12 -17.08 11.33 3.06
N GLU A 13 -18.39 11.31 2.83
CA GLU A 13 -19.45 11.84 3.70
C GLU A 13 -19.72 11.00 4.95
N ILE A 14 -19.21 9.77 5.00
CA ILE A 14 -19.38 8.88 6.14
C ILE A 14 -18.24 9.11 7.13
N LEU A 15 -18.62 9.34 8.40
CA LEU A 15 -17.69 9.48 9.51
C LEU A 15 -16.96 8.16 9.75
N ASP A 16 -15.64 8.26 9.97
CA ASP A 16 -14.78 7.14 10.33
C ASP A 16 -14.23 7.32 11.76
N PRO A 17 -14.91 6.78 12.80
CA PRO A 17 -14.44 6.86 14.18
C PRO A 17 -13.08 6.20 14.41
N GLN A 18 -12.73 5.18 13.62
CA GLN A 18 -11.47 4.46 13.76
C GLN A 18 -10.31 5.29 13.19
N GLY A 19 -10.50 5.87 12.01
CA GLY A 19 -9.58 6.86 11.45
C GLY A 19 -9.36 8.06 12.37
N GLN A 20 -10.42 8.60 12.98
CA GLN A 20 -10.28 9.69 13.96
C GLN A 20 -9.47 9.30 15.19
N ALA A 21 -9.68 8.08 15.72
CA ALA A 21 -8.90 7.59 16.86
C ALA A 21 -7.41 7.48 16.52
N VAL A 22 -7.08 6.98 15.32
CA VAL A 22 -5.70 6.90 14.83
C VAL A 22 -5.10 8.30 14.64
N ALA A 23 -5.82 9.21 13.99
CA ALA A 23 -5.37 10.60 13.79
C ALA A 23 -5.08 11.30 15.13
N GLY A 24 -5.90 11.07 16.16
CA GLY A 24 -5.65 11.62 17.50
C GLY A 24 -4.45 11.00 18.25
N ALA A 25 -4.04 9.78 17.88
CA ALA A 25 -2.91 9.10 18.48
C ALA A 25 -1.56 9.49 17.84
N LEU A 26 -1.53 9.73 16.52
CA LEU A 26 -0.31 9.99 15.76
C LEU A 26 0.58 11.13 16.32
N PRO A 27 0.05 12.30 16.74
CA PRO A 27 0.88 13.37 17.30
C PRO A 27 1.61 12.97 18.59
N ARG A 28 0.98 12.13 19.43
CA ARG A 28 1.59 11.65 20.69
C ARG A 28 2.78 10.72 20.43
N LEU A 29 2.87 10.17 19.23
CA LEU A 29 3.96 9.32 18.76
C LEU A 29 5.01 10.09 17.94
N GLY A 30 4.86 11.41 17.81
CA GLY A 30 5.79 12.27 17.06
C GLY A 30 5.44 12.45 15.57
N PHE A 31 4.31 11.94 15.09
CA PHE A 31 3.87 12.08 13.70
C PHE A 31 2.89 13.26 13.54
N GLY A 32 3.41 14.50 13.60
CA GLY A 32 2.60 15.72 13.55
C GLY A 32 2.19 16.19 12.16
N GLN A 33 2.73 15.59 11.09
CA GLN A 33 2.49 16.00 9.70
C GLN A 33 1.16 15.50 9.12
N PHE A 34 0.49 14.55 9.78
CA PHE A 34 -0.76 13.96 9.28
C PHE A 34 -1.97 14.64 9.92
N THR A 35 -2.79 15.29 9.10
CA THR A 35 -3.96 16.08 9.54
C THR A 35 -5.26 15.28 9.58
N ALA A 36 -5.33 14.18 8.85
CA ALA A 36 -6.50 13.29 8.80
C ALA A 36 -6.05 11.86 8.49
N VAL A 37 -6.83 10.90 8.99
CA VAL A 37 -6.66 9.47 8.70
C VAL A 37 -8.02 8.91 8.32
N ARG A 38 -8.06 8.12 7.25
CA ARG A 38 -9.20 7.27 6.90
C ARG A 38 -8.74 5.83 6.88
N GLN A 39 -9.56 4.95 7.44
CA GLN A 39 -9.38 3.52 7.42
C GLN A 39 -10.31 2.89 6.38
N GLY A 40 -9.81 1.85 5.73
CA GLY A 40 -10.60 1.00 4.84
C GLY A 40 -10.33 -0.48 5.08
N LYS A 41 -10.83 -1.29 4.17
CA LYS A 41 -10.65 -2.74 4.13
C LYS A 41 -9.84 -3.10 2.89
N ARG A 42 -8.86 -3.98 3.09
CA ARG A 42 -8.12 -4.62 2.00
C ARG A 42 -8.48 -6.10 1.97
N PHE A 43 -8.93 -6.58 0.81
CA PHE A 43 -9.15 -7.99 0.56
C PHE A 43 -8.05 -8.49 -0.38
N ALA A 44 -7.31 -9.52 0.04
CA ALA A 44 -6.36 -10.23 -0.80
C ALA A 44 -6.99 -11.57 -1.22
N LEU A 45 -7.30 -11.70 -2.50
CA LEU A 45 -7.94 -12.87 -3.08
C LEU A 45 -6.88 -13.70 -3.80
N THR A 46 -6.66 -14.94 -3.32
CA THR A 46 -5.73 -15.87 -3.96
C THR A 46 -6.43 -16.62 -5.09
N VAL A 47 -5.75 -16.76 -6.23
CA VAL A 47 -6.22 -17.56 -7.36
C VAL A 47 -5.18 -18.60 -7.78
N ASP A 48 -5.67 -19.76 -8.20
CA ASP A 48 -4.84 -20.78 -8.83
C ASP A 48 -4.39 -20.29 -10.20
N GLY A 49 -3.08 -20.29 -10.46
CA GLY A 49 -2.52 -19.81 -11.72
C GLY A 49 -2.19 -18.31 -11.73
N GLU A 50 -2.38 -17.67 -12.88
CA GLU A 50 -2.09 -16.26 -13.16
C GLU A 50 -3.34 -15.39 -12.99
N VAL A 51 -3.16 -14.11 -12.66
CA VAL A 51 -4.26 -13.14 -12.61
C VAL A 51 -4.57 -12.64 -14.03
N THR A 52 -5.57 -13.24 -14.67
CA THR A 52 -6.05 -12.79 -15.98
C THR A 52 -7.03 -11.62 -15.85
N LEU A 53 -7.40 -10.99 -16.99
CA LEU A 53 -8.43 -9.95 -17.01
C LEU A 53 -9.79 -10.47 -16.53
N GLU A 54 -10.13 -11.71 -16.88
CA GLU A 54 -11.37 -12.36 -16.45
C GLU A 54 -11.42 -12.53 -14.92
N VAL A 55 -10.27 -12.84 -14.31
CA VAL A 55 -10.13 -12.93 -12.85
C VAL A 55 -10.34 -11.55 -12.20
N LEU A 56 -9.77 -10.49 -12.78
CA LEU A 56 -9.98 -9.12 -12.28
C LEU A 56 -11.45 -8.70 -12.40
N ASP A 57 -12.12 -9.03 -13.50
CA ASP A 57 -13.55 -8.76 -13.68
C ASP A 57 -14.41 -9.55 -12.69
N ALA A 58 -14.05 -10.81 -12.41
CA ALA A 58 -14.70 -11.59 -11.38
C ALA A 58 -14.52 -10.97 -9.99
N ALA A 59 -13.32 -10.48 -9.67
CA ALA A 59 -13.03 -9.80 -8.41
C ALA A 59 -13.82 -8.48 -8.28
N ARG A 60 -13.97 -7.70 -9.35
CA ARG A 60 -14.83 -6.49 -9.38
C ARG A 60 -16.28 -6.82 -9.04
N ARG A 61 -16.85 -7.83 -9.70
CA ARG A 61 -18.22 -8.28 -9.40
C ARG A 61 -18.36 -8.79 -7.96
N ALA A 62 -17.39 -9.56 -7.48
CA ALA A 62 -17.39 -10.02 -6.09
C ALA A 62 -17.34 -8.86 -5.10
N ALA A 63 -16.57 -7.80 -5.43
CA ALA A 63 -16.47 -6.61 -4.60
C ALA A 63 -17.80 -5.85 -4.51
N GLU A 64 -18.53 -5.72 -5.61
CA GLU A 64 -19.85 -5.09 -5.67
C GLU A 64 -20.92 -5.89 -4.91
N VAL A 65 -20.86 -7.22 -5.00
CA VAL A 65 -21.88 -8.11 -4.42
C VAL A 65 -21.66 -8.33 -2.93
N LEU A 66 -20.41 -8.42 -2.47
CA LEU A 66 -20.10 -8.92 -1.12
C LEU A 66 -19.06 -8.11 -0.36
N LEU A 67 -18.00 -7.64 -1.01
CA LEU A 67 -16.86 -7.06 -0.27
C LEU A 67 -17.08 -5.61 0.16
N SER A 68 -18.08 -4.94 -0.42
CA SER A 68 -18.45 -3.56 -0.10
C SER A 68 -19.92 -3.45 0.28
N ASN A 69 -20.23 -2.52 1.18
CA ASN A 69 -21.58 -2.03 1.38
C ASN A 69 -21.81 -0.77 0.53
N PRO A 70 -22.59 -0.82 -0.57
CA PRO A 70 -22.69 0.27 -1.53
C PRO A 70 -23.31 1.56 -0.96
N VAL A 71 -23.99 1.49 0.19
CA VAL A 71 -24.60 2.66 0.85
C VAL A 71 -23.55 3.52 1.54
N ILE A 72 -22.50 2.91 2.09
CA ILE A 72 -21.54 3.58 2.98
C ILE A 72 -20.08 3.44 2.57
N GLU A 73 -19.78 2.55 1.62
CA GLU A 73 -18.43 2.23 1.16
C GLU A 73 -18.33 2.34 -0.37
N ASP A 74 -17.12 2.62 -0.85
CA ASP A 74 -16.73 2.63 -2.26
C ASP A 74 -15.58 1.64 -2.50
N ILE A 75 -15.61 0.97 -3.65
CA ILE A 75 -14.49 0.18 -4.16
C ILE A 75 -13.51 1.16 -4.81
N VAL A 76 -12.35 1.32 -4.21
CA VAL A 76 -11.33 2.29 -4.68
C VAL A 76 -10.42 1.68 -5.72
N SER A 77 -10.11 0.39 -5.60
CA SER A 77 -9.28 -0.29 -6.60
C SER A 77 -9.48 -1.80 -6.61
N VAL A 78 -9.27 -2.39 -7.79
CA VAL A 78 -9.13 -3.83 -8.01
C VAL A 78 -7.92 -4.04 -8.90
N ARG A 79 -6.88 -4.70 -8.38
CA ARG A 79 -5.60 -4.89 -9.08
C ARG A 79 -5.00 -6.26 -8.86
N ALA A 80 -4.22 -6.74 -9.81
CA ALA A 80 -3.28 -7.82 -9.54
C ALA A 80 -2.19 -7.29 -8.60
N GLU A 81 -1.80 -8.10 -7.62
CA GLU A 81 -0.57 -7.89 -6.89
C GLU A 81 0.49 -8.73 -7.58
N ASP A 82 1.52 -8.07 -8.11
CA ASP A 82 2.69 -8.76 -8.64
C ASP A 82 3.24 -9.62 -7.50
N ALA A 83 3.37 -10.93 -7.76
CA ALA A 83 3.93 -11.84 -6.78
C ALA A 83 5.27 -11.25 -6.32
N PRO A 84 5.57 -11.22 -5.00
CA PRO A 84 6.92 -10.88 -4.58
C PRO A 84 7.85 -11.82 -5.34
N GLU A 85 8.82 -11.23 -6.05
CA GLU A 85 9.87 -11.98 -6.73
C GLU A 85 10.41 -12.98 -5.71
N VAL A 86 10.07 -14.26 -5.91
CA VAL A 86 10.44 -15.31 -4.98
C VAL A 86 11.93 -15.49 -5.15
N LEU A 87 12.72 -14.80 -4.33
CA LEU A 87 14.15 -15.08 -4.21
C LEU A 87 14.26 -16.59 -3.92
N PRO A 88 15.09 -17.33 -4.67
CA PRO A 88 15.21 -18.76 -4.47
C PRO A 88 15.52 -19.05 -3.00
N SER A 89 14.81 -20.04 -2.45
CA SER A 89 15.06 -20.46 -1.07
C SER A 89 16.53 -20.89 -0.93
N ALA A 90 17.11 -20.74 0.26
CA ALA A 90 18.48 -21.21 0.52
C ALA A 90 18.68 -22.71 0.16
N ALA A 91 17.61 -23.51 0.20
CA ALA A 91 17.63 -24.91 -0.21
C ALA A 91 17.76 -25.09 -1.74
N THR A 92 17.28 -24.13 -2.53
CA THR A 92 17.41 -24.10 -4.00
C THR A 92 18.82 -23.67 -4.42
N LEU A 93 19.47 -22.82 -3.62
CA LEU A 93 20.85 -22.36 -3.84
C LEU A 93 21.92 -23.37 -3.40
N ALA A 94 21.56 -24.38 -2.60
CA ALA A 94 22.49 -25.38 -2.06
C ALA A 94 23.05 -26.37 -3.11
N GLY A 95 22.52 -26.34 -4.34
CA GLY A 95 23.02 -27.14 -5.46
C GLY A 95 23.77 -26.35 -6.53
N TYR A 96 24.01 -25.05 -6.31
CA TYR A 96 24.76 -24.22 -7.24
C TYR A 96 26.24 -24.35 -6.95
N ASP A 97 27.01 -24.83 -7.93
CA ASP A 97 28.46 -24.90 -7.85
C ASP A 97 29.00 -23.47 -7.96
N TRP A 98 29.52 -22.94 -6.85
CA TRP A 98 30.06 -21.59 -6.79
C TRP A 98 31.43 -21.47 -7.47
N ASP A 99 32.02 -22.59 -7.91
CA ASP A 99 33.31 -22.65 -8.60
C ASP A 99 33.18 -22.56 -10.14
N ASP A 100 31.97 -22.41 -10.69
CA ASP A 100 31.76 -22.17 -12.13
C ASP A 100 31.72 -20.66 -12.43
N ASP A 101 32.68 -20.17 -13.23
CA ASP A 101 32.86 -18.74 -13.58
C ASP A 101 31.75 -18.17 -14.49
N GLU A 102 30.74 -18.96 -14.87
CA GLU A 102 29.54 -18.50 -15.58
C GLU A 102 28.40 -18.16 -14.62
N LEU A 103 28.49 -16.99 -13.96
CA LEU A 103 27.31 -16.37 -13.36
C LEU A 103 26.30 -16.04 -14.47
N PRO A 104 24.99 -16.22 -14.24
CA PRO A 104 23.97 -15.84 -15.21
C PRO A 104 24.04 -14.33 -15.47
N ASP A 105 23.90 -13.92 -16.73
CA ASP A 105 23.94 -12.52 -17.19
C ASP A 105 22.99 -11.57 -16.43
N THR A 106 22.00 -12.13 -15.72
CA THR A 106 21.04 -11.40 -14.89
C THR A 106 21.64 -10.90 -13.57
N TRP A 107 22.78 -11.43 -13.15
CA TRP A 107 23.52 -11.03 -11.95
C TRP A 107 24.71 -10.14 -12.35
N GLY A 108 24.40 -9.06 -13.06
CA GLY A 108 25.38 -8.02 -13.39
C GLY A 108 26.02 -7.44 -12.13
N ALA A 109 27.35 -7.40 -12.15
CA ALA A 109 28.26 -6.82 -11.16
C ALA A 109 27.69 -5.64 -10.35
N ASN A 110 27.50 -5.85 -9.05
CA ASN A 110 27.53 -4.73 -8.11
C ASN A 110 28.99 -4.49 -7.74
N ASP A 111 29.51 -3.33 -8.12
CA ASP A 111 30.85 -2.88 -7.74
C ASP A 111 31.07 -2.96 -6.23
N HIS A 112 32.25 -3.47 -5.89
CA HIS A 112 32.86 -3.68 -4.58
C HIS A 112 32.37 -2.79 -3.42
N VAL A 113 32.05 -3.43 -2.29
CA VAL A 113 32.11 -2.79 -0.96
C VAL A 113 33.08 -3.59 -0.08
N ALA A 114 34.18 -2.94 0.31
CA ALA A 114 35.23 -3.51 1.16
C ALA A 114 34.73 -3.76 2.60
N GLU A 115 35.28 -4.81 3.23
CA GLU A 115 34.93 -5.28 4.57
C GLU A 115 35.33 -4.29 5.67
N GLY A 116 34.41 -4.02 6.62
CA GLY A 116 34.68 -3.25 7.84
C GLY A 116 33.47 -3.11 8.76
N GLU A 117 33.54 -3.76 9.92
CA GLU A 117 32.77 -3.58 11.17
C GLU A 117 31.22 -3.50 11.10
N VAL A 118 30.56 -4.55 11.60
CA VAL A 118 29.11 -4.64 11.79
C VAL A 118 28.62 -3.58 12.79
N ARG A 119 28.11 -2.45 12.29
CA ARG A 119 27.15 -1.60 13.00
C ARG A 119 25.74 -1.99 12.56
N ARG A 120 24.83 -2.15 13.53
CA ARG A 120 23.41 -2.42 13.27
C ARG A 120 22.82 -1.28 12.46
N GLU A 121 22.68 -1.47 11.16
CA GLU A 121 22.01 -0.54 10.25
C GLU A 121 20.59 -1.03 9.97
N ALA A 122 19.65 -0.09 9.96
CA ALA A 122 18.23 -0.36 9.78
C ALA A 122 17.98 -1.11 8.46
N ARG A 123 17.20 -2.19 8.50
CA ARG A 123 16.78 -2.89 7.27
C ARG A 123 16.03 -1.91 6.35
N PRO A 124 16.27 -1.96 5.03
CA PRO A 124 15.57 -1.09 4.09
C PRO A 124 14.07 -1.40 4.11
N VAL A 125 13.27 -0.35 4.31
CA VAL A 125 11.83 -0.38 4.08
C VAL A 125 11.63 -0.46 2.56
N PRO A 126 10.83 -1.40 2.03
CA PRO A 126 10.59 -1.49 0.59
C PRO A 126 10.03 -0.15 0.09
N ALA A 127 10.66 0.39 -0.95
CA ALA A 127 10.25 1.65 -1.55
C ALA A 127 8.86 1.47 -2.19
N TYR A 128 7.84 2.07 -1.59
CA TYR A 128 6.55 2.28 -2.25
C TYR A 128 6.79 3.16 -3.49
N ARG A 129 6.70 2.56 -4.69
CA ARG A 129 6.92 3.29 -5.93
C ARG A 129 5.62 3.99 -6.36
N ARG A 130 5.68 5.32 -6.17
CA ARG A 130 4.95 6.45 -6.76
C ARG A 130 3.82 7.08 -5.91
N PRO A 131 3.86 8.42 -5.74
CA PRO A 131 2.76 9.18 -5.18
C PRO A 131 1.62 9.29 -6.20
N VAL A 132 0.38 9.14 -5.73
CA VAL A 132 -0.79 9.63 -6.45
C VAL A 132 -0.72 11.15 -6.39
N SER A 133 -0.53 11.81 -7.52
CA SER A 133 -0.67 13.26 -7.62
C SER A 133 -2.13 13.61 -7.35
N ILE A 134 -2.40 14.19 -6.18
CA ILE A 134 -3.65 14.90 -5.95
C ILE A 134 -3.43 16.28 -6.56
N GLU A 135 -4.07 16.56 -7.68
CA GLU A 135 -4.20 17.93 -8.16
C GLU A 135 -4.97 18.72 -7.10
N VAL A 136 -4.27 19.63 -6.43
CA VAL A 136 -4.87 20.61 -5.54
C VAL A 136 -5.71 21.52 -6.43
N LEU A 137 -7.03 21.39 -6.35
CA LEU A 137 -7.93 22.40 -6.89
C LEU A 137 -7.67 23.69 -6.13
N ASP A 138 -7.20 24.71 -6.86
CA ASP A 138 -6.99 26.05 -6.36
C ASP A 138 -8.22 26.58 -5.63
N ALA A 139 -7.93 27.33 -4.56
CA ALA A 139 -8.86 27.93 -3.63
C ALA A 139 -10.16 28.45 -4.27
N LEU A 140 -11.29 27.94 -3.79
CA LEU A 140 -12.55 28.69 -3.90
C LEU A 140 -12.46 29.87 -2.93
N PRO A 141 -12.60 31.13 -3.40
CA PRO A 141 -12.67 32.28 -2.52
C PRO A 141 -14.06 32.30 -1.86
N GLY A 142 -14.15 32.14 -0.55
CA GLY A 142 -15.46 32.27 0.10
C GLY A 142 -15.65 31.84 1.55
N THR A 143 -14.63 31.41 2.30
CA THR A 143 -14.82 31.16 3.74
C THR A 143 -14.73 32.46 4.53
N GLY A 144 -15.87 33.17 4.58
CA GLY A 144 -16.12 34.17 5.59
C GLY A 144 -16.04 33.53 6.98
N ALA A 145 -15.22 34.11 7.85
CA ALA A 145 -15.12 33.72 9.24
C ALA A 145 -16.46 34.00 9.95
N TYR A 146 -17.07 32.98 10.54
CA TYR A 146 -18.12 33.17 11.52
C TYR A 146 -17.46 33.52 12.85
N HIS A 147 -17.56 34.78 13.24
CA HIS A 147 -17.35 35.23 14.62
C HIS A 147 -18.45 34.59 15.49
N MET A 148 -18.08 33.83 16.52
CA MET A 148 -18.97 33.63 17.67
C MET A 148 -18.86 34.86 18.56
N GLU A 149 -19.97 35.57 18.74
CA GLU A 149 -20.17 36.46 19.88
C GLU A 149 -20.64 35.58 21.05
N ASP A 150 -19.92 35.65 22.16
CA ASP A 150 -20.33 35.11 23.45
C ASP A 150 -21.48 35.97 23.98
N ASP A 151 -22.66 35.38 24.18
CA ASP A 151 -23.74 36.00 24.96
C ASP A 151 -23.65 35.51 26.42
N GLU A 152 -23.64 36.48 27.33
CA GLU A 152 -23.68 36.38 28.80
C GLU A 152 -24.98 35.79 29.36
#